data_AF-A0AAN6X7U0-F1
#
_entry.id   AF-A0AAN6X7U0-F1
#
_cell.length_a   1.000
_cell.length_b   1.000
_cell.length_c   1.000
_cell.angle_alpha   90.00
_cell.angle_beta   90.00
_cell.angle_gamma   90.00
#
_symmetry.space_group_name_H-M   'P 1'
#
loop_
_entity.id
_entity.type
_entity.pdbx_description
1 polymer ?
#
loop_
_entity_poly.entity_id
_entity_poly.type
_entity_poly.pdbx_seq_one_letter_code
_entity_poly.pdbx_strand_id
1 'polypeptide(L)'
;LAEKDRSEHQIVKEKLYEFQQMEASYPSFIPAIDSLWETLSQHIKEEEHDDLPLLEKHIEEGDSEKMAASFARTKHFVPTQSHSGAPDRPPHETVAGLMATPIDKLMDMFKKFPSAEERKI
;
A
#
# COMPACT_ATOMS: atom_id res chain seq x y z
N LEU A 1 3.91 15.33 -10.66
CA LEU A 1 4.39 14.35 -9.69
C LEU A 1 3.40 14.25 -8.56
N ALA A 2 3.63 14.87 -7.40
CA ALA A 2 2.88 14.55 -6.18
C ALA A 2 1.34 14.46 -6.28
N GLU A 3 0.64 15.35 -7.01
CA GLU A 3 -0.82 15.24 -7.15
C GLU A 3 -1.26 14.09 -8.08
N LYS A 4 -0.47 13.82 -9.14
CA LYS A 4 -0.68 12.66 -10.02
C LYS A 4 -0.50 11.37 -9.21
N ASP A 5 0.60 11.27 -8.47
CA ASP A 5 0.94 10.06 -7.71
C ASP A 5 -0.10 9.80 -6.61
N ARG A 6 -0.58 10.85 -5.92
CA ARG A 6 -1.71 10.73 -4.98
C ARG A 6 -2.98 10.22 -5.65
N SER A 7 -3.31 10.72 -6.84
CA SER A 7 -4.49 10.25 -7.58
C SER A 7 -4.34 8.78 -8.00
N GLU A 8 -3.15 8.36 -8.41
CA GLU A 8 -2.86 6.97 -8.79
C GLU A 8 -2.89 6.04 -7.57
N HIS A 9 -2.32 6.47 -6.43
CA HIS A 9 -2.43 5.77 -5.15
C HIS A 9 -3.89 5.58 -4.73
N GLN A 10 -4.73 6.60 -4.89
CA GLN A 10 -6.15 6.51 -4.58
C GLN A 10 -6.85 5.43 -5.41
N ILE A 11 -6.59 5.37 -6.72
CA ILE A 11 -7.14 4.33 -7.61
C ILE A 11 -6.70 2.93 -7.15
N VAL A 12 -5.44 2.76 -6.78
CA VAL A 12 -4.92 1.48 -6.26
C VAL A 12 -5.59 1.11 -4.93
N LYS A 13 -5.76 2.07 -4.00
CA LYS A 13 -6.42 1.84 -2.70
C LYS A 13 -7.87 1.41 -2.86
N GLU A 14 -8.60 2.03 -3.78
CA GLU A 14 -10.00 1.69 -4.10
C GLU A 14 -10.11 0.27 -4.66
N LYS A 15 -9.31 -0.07 -5.68
CA LYS A 15 -9.26 -1.43 -6.24
C LYS A 15 -8.89 -2.47 -5.19
N LEU A 16 -7.92 -2.17 -4.32
CA LEU A 16 -7.51 -3.07 -3.24
C LEU A 16 -8.63 -3.25 -2.20
N TYR A 17 -9.34 -2.18 -1.84
CA TYR A 17 -10.45 -2.23 -0.89
C TYR A 17 -11.60 -3.10 -1.42
N GLU A 18 -11.94 -2.98 -2.71
CA GLU A 18 -12.92 -3.84 -3.38
C GLU A 18 -12.46 -5.31 -3.40
N PHE A 19 -11.20 -5.56 -3.80
CA PHE A 19 -10.64 -6.90 -3.88
C PHE A 19 -10.57 -7.59 -2.51
N GLN A 20 -10.21 -6.87 -1.45
CA GLN A 20 -10.10 -7.41 -0.08
C GLN A 20 -11.43 -7.94 0.48
N GLN A 21 -12.56 -7.51 -0.07
CA GLN A 21 -13.90 -7.97 0.31
C GLN A 21 -14.43 -9.09 -0.60
N MET A 22 -13.66 -9.50 -1.61
CA MET A 22 -14.08 -10.48 -2.60
C MET A 22 -13.71 -11.91 -2.20
N GLU A 23 -14.69 -12.81 -2.22
CA GLU A 23 -14.45 -14.25 -2.04
C GLU A 23 -13.79 -14.86 -3.28
N ALA A 24 -12.88 -15.80 -3.07
CA ALA A 24 -12.15 -16.49 -4.14
C ALA A 24 -13.06 -17.29 -5.09
N SER A 25 -14.28 -17.64 -4.66
CA SER A 25 -15.27 -18.34 -5.48
C SER A 25 -15.94 -17.46 -6.53
N TYR A 26 -15.82 -16.13 -6.44
CA TYR A 26 -16.48 -15.24 -7.39
C TYR A 26 -15.78 -15.28 -8.76
N PRO A 27 -16.52 -15.35 -9.88
CA PRO A 27 -15.93 -15.29 -11.22
C PRO A 27 -15.11 -14.02 -11.50
N SER A 28 -15.38 -12.94 -10.75
CA SER A 28 -14.67 -11.67 -10.83
C SER A 28 -13.35 -11.62 -10.07
N PHE A 29 -13.01 -12.65 -9.27
CA PHE A 29 -11.82 -12.64 -8.42
C PHE A 29 -10.52 -12.47 -9.20
N ILE A 30 -10.31 -13.30 -10.22
CA ILE A 30 -9.12 -13.23 -11.08
C ILE A 30 -9.09 -11.90 -11.89
N PRO A 31 -10.18 -11.48 -12.56
CA PRO A 31 -10.21 -10.17 -13.21
C PRO A 31 -9.89 -8.99 -12.28
N ALA A 32 -10.34 -9.03 -11.02
CA ALA A 32 -10.12 -7.96 -10.06
C ALA A 32 -8.65 -7.86 -9.61
N ILE A 33 -8.00 -8.99 -9.30
CA ILE A 33 -6.58 -8.99 -8.94
C ILE A 33 -5.70 -8.62 -10.13
N ASP A 34 -6.03 -9.06 -11.34
CA ASP A 34 -5.29 -8.71 -12.55
C ASP A 34 -5.37 -7.19 -12.82
N SER A 35 -6.56 -6.59 -12.71
CA SER A 35 -6.73 -5.14 -12.87
C SER A 35 -6.01 -4.32 -11.80
N LEU A 36 -6.04 -4.80 -10.55
CA LEU A 36 -5.28 -4.19 -9.45
C LEU A 36 -3.78 -4.24 -9.75
N TRP A 37 -3.27 -5.39 -10.16
CA TRP A 37 -1.85 -5.59 -10.46
C TRP A 37 -1.39 -4.79 -11.68
N GLU A 38 -2.20 -4.69 -12.73
CA GLU A 38 -1.92 -3.85 -13.89
C GLU A 38 -1.71 -2.39 -13.46
N THR A 39 -2.64 -1.85 -12.66
CA THR A 39 -2.57 -0.47 -12.17
C THR A 39 -1.34 -0.26 -11.27
N LEU A 40 -1.12 -1.15 -10.31
CA LEU A 40 -0.02 -1.05 -9.35
C LEU A 40 1.35 -1.20 -10.03
N SER A 41 1.50 -2.19 -10.91
CA SER A 41 2.77 -2.45 -11.59
C SER A 41 3.16 -1.35 -12.55
N GLN A 42 2.20 -0.67 -13.17
CA GLN A 42 2.47 0.50 -13.99
C GLN A 42 2.97 1.67 -13.12
N HIS A 43 2.30 1.94 -12.00
CA HIS A 43 2.68 3.00 -11.08
C HIS A 43 4.09 2.77 -10.46
N ILE A 44 4.41 1.54 -10.04
CA ILE A 44 5.76 1.19 -9.56
C ILE A 44 6.83 1.49 -10.62
N LYS A 45 6.59 1.12 -11.88
CA LYS A 45 7.55 1.38 -12.97
C LYS A 45 7.79 2.87 -13.19
N GLU A 46 6.76 3.70 -13.06
CA GLU A 46 6.88 5.15 -13.21
C GLU A 46 7.66 5.76 -12.05
N GLU A 47 7.34 5.38 -10.80
CA GLU A 47 8.08 5.85 -9.63
C GLU A 47 9.57 5.46 -9.68
N GLU A 48 9.88 4.20 -10.06
CA GLU A 48 11.25 3.68 -10.11
C GLU A 48 12.10 4.28 -11.24
N HIS A 49 11.51 4.56 -12.40
CA HIS A 49 12.26 5.09 -13.55
C HIS A 49 12.33 6.62 -13.62
N ASP A 50 11.28 7.30 -13.15
CA ASP A 50 11.14 8.75 -13.32
C ASP A 50 11.27 9.49 -12.00
N ASP A 51 10.42 9.17 -11.02
CA ASP A 51 10.24 10.00 -9.82
C ASP A 51 11.38 9.87 -8.82
N LEU A 52 11.73 8.65 -8.42
CA LEU A 52 12.80 8.40 -7.46
C LEU A 52 14.16 8.86 -8.00
N PRO A 53 14.54 8.61 -9.27
CA PRO A 53 15.78 9.14 -9.83
C PRO A 53 15.77 10.68 -9.94
N LEU A 54 14.62 11.30 -10.19
CA LEU A 54 14.52 12.76 -10.18
C LEU A 54 14.68 13.32 -8.78
N LEU A 55 14.05 12.70 -7.76
CA LEU A 55 14.19 13.09 -6.37
C LEU A 55 15.64 13.00 -5.89
N GLU A 56 16.32 11.88 -6.17
CA GLU A 56 17.71 11.66 -5.76
C GLU A 56 18.66 12.74 -6.30
N LYS A 57 18.41 13.25 -7.52
CA LYS A 57 19.20 14.34 -8.12
C LYS A 57 19.04 15.70 -7.43
N HIS A 58 17.98 15.89 -6.64
CA HIS A 58 17.61 17.18 -6.06
C HIS A 58 17.72 17.22 -4.53
N ILE A 59 18.11 16.13 -3.88
CA ILE A 59 18.37 16.06 -2.44
C ILE A 59 19.88 16.04 -2.17
N GLU A 60 20.28 16.37 -0.93
CA GLU A 60 21.67 16.31 -0.53
C GLU A 60 22.15 14.86 -0.35
N GLU A 61 23.46 14.64 -0.54
CA GLU A 61 24.06 13.32 -0.32
C GLU A 61 23.81 12.83 1.11
N GLY A 62 23.33 11.58 1.23
CA GLY A 62 22.99 10.97 2.52
C GLY A 62 21.58 11.31 3.06
N ASP A 63 20.84 12.25 2.46
CA ASP A 63 19.45 12.47 2.86
C ASP A 63 18.52 11.33 2.44
N SER A 64 18.80 10.70 1.30
CA SER A 64 18.10 9.49 0.85
C SER A 64 18.16 8.37 1.90
N GLU A 65 19.34 8.13 2.49
CA GLU A 65 19.54 7.13 3.55
C GLU A 65 18.76 7.47 4.83
N LYS A 66 18.77 8.76 5.24
CA LYS A 66 17.99 9.22 6.40
C LYS A 66 16.50 9.05 6.17
N MET A 67 16.01 9.39 4.98
CA MET A 67 14.60 9.23 4.60
C MET A 67 14.20 7.76 4.56
N ALA A 68 15.03 6.88 3.98
CA ALA A 68 14.80 5.43 3.97
C ALA A 68 14.75 4.85 5.39
N ALA A 69 15.66 5.26 6.28
CA ALA A 69 15.64 4.86 7.68
C ALA A 69 14.38 5.36 8.41
N SER A 70 13.91 6.56 8.10
CA SER A 70 12.65 7.10 8.64
C SER A 70 11.44 6.31 8.14
N PHE A 71 11.38 6.04 6.84
CA PHE A 71 10.34 5.23 6.22
C PHE A 71 10.27 3.83 6.82
N ALA A 72 11.40 3.16 7.01
CA ALA A 72 11.48 1.83 7.63
C ALA A 72 10.90 1.83 9.06
N ARG A 73 11.20 2.86 9.87
CA ARG A 73 10.60 3.01 11.21
C ARG A 73 9.09 3.22 11.11
N THR A 74 8.63 4.13 10.25
CA THR A 74 7.22 4.49 10.11
C THR A 74 6.38 3.34 9.56
N LYS A 75 6.93 2.50 8.67
CA LYS A 75 6.26 1.29 8.14
C LYS A 75 5.80 0.33 9.24
N HIS A 76 6.43 0.35 10.42
CA HIS A 76 5.95 -0.45 11.55
C HIS A 76 4.68 0.11 12.21
N PHE A 77 4.30 1.34 11.90
CA PHE A 77 3.18 2.06 12.49
C PHE A 77 2.04 2.38 11.51
N VAL A 78 2.09 1.84 10.28
CA VAL A 78 0.99 1.98 9.30
C VAL A 78 0.04 0.77 9.30
N PRO A 79 -1.27 0.96 9.04
CA PRO A 79 -2.26 -0.12 8.89
C PRO A 79 -1.85 -1.16 7.84
N THR A 80 -2.30 -2.40 8.00
CA THR A 80 -2.00 -3.49 7.05
C THR A 80 -3.09 -3.71 5.99
N GLN A 81 -4.28 -3.14 6.19
CA GLN A 81 -5.39 -3.19 5.24
C GLN A 81 -5.65 -1.84 4.57
N SER A 82 -6.27 -1.86 3.38
CA SER A 82 -6.61 -0.63 2.67
C SER A 82 -7.77 0.06 3.38
N HIS A 83 -7.54 1.27 3.87
CA HIS A 83 -8.58 2.14 4.39
C HIS A 83 -8.80 3.26 3.38
N SER A 84 -9.63 3.03 2.36
CA SER A 84 -9.86 3.95 1.24
C SER A 84 -10.40 5.33 1.63
N GLY A 85 -10.94 5.46 2.86
CA GLY A 85 -11.39 6.73 3.44
C GLY A 85 -10.37 7.43 4.35
N ALA A 86 -9.13 6.94 4.44
CA ALA A 86 -8.08 7.60 5.20
C ALA A 86 -7.68 8.94 4.53
N PRO A 87 -7.44 10.02 5.29
CA PRO A 87 -7.06 11.31 4.71
C PRO A 87 -5.71 11.23 3.98
N ASP A 88 -5.65 11.68 2.72
CA ASP A 88 -4.46 11.69 1.85
C ASP A 88 -3.75 13.06 1.77
N ARG A 89 -3.94 13.91 2.81
CA ARG A 89 -3.28 15.22 2.93
C ARG A 89 -2.83 15.55 4.37
N PRO A 90 -1.61 16.09 4.57
CA PRO A 90 -1.19 16.67 5.85
C PRO A 90 -2.09 17.86 6.24
N PRO A 91 -2.35 18.14 7.55
CA PRO A 91 -1.75 17.55 8.76
C PRO A 91 -2.52 16.35 9.36
N HIS A 92 -3.54 15.85 8.69
CA HIS A 92 -4.48 14.86 9.24
C HIS A 92 -3.99 13.41 9.11
N GLU A 93 -3.01 13.15 8.24
CA GLU A 93 -2.31 11.86 8.06
C GLU A 93 -1.58 11.38 9.33
N THR A 94 -0.95 12.30 10.07
CA THR A 94 -0.09 11.96 11.21
C THR A 94 -0.86 11.42 12.41
N VAL A 95 -2.11 11.80 12.60
CA VAL A 95 -2.90 11.39 13.78
C VAL A 95 -3.76 10.16 13.49
N ALA A 96 -4.35 10.07 12.29
CA ALA A 96 -5.16 8.91 11.90
C ALA A 96 -4.28 7.67 11.62
N GLY A 97 -3.11 7.85 10.98
CA GLY A 97 -2.17 6.76 10.72
C GLY A 97 -1.51 6.16 11.97
N LEU A 98 -1.29 6.97 13.02
CA LEU A 98 -0.68 6.51 14.28
C LEU A 98 -1.64 5.81 15.25
N MET A 99 -2.97 5.92 15.07
CA MET A 99 -3.95 5.36 16.02
C MET A 99 -4.69 4.11 15.52
N ALA A 100 -4.67 3.82 14.22
CA ALA A 100 -5.32 2.64 13.65
C ALA A 100 -4.44 1.36 13.67
N THR A 101 -3.15 1.48 13.98
CA THR A 101 -2.18 0.39 13.81
C THR A 101 -2.26 -0.81 14.74
N PRO A 102 -2.64 -0.70 16.02
CA PRO A 102 -2.60 -1.85 16.93
C PRO A 102 -3.62 -2.92 16.55
N ILE A 103 -4.76 -2.55 15.98
CA ILE A 103 -5.91 -3.44 15.77
C ILE A 103 -5.72 -4.32 14.53
N ASP A 104 -5.25 -3.75 13.42
CA ASP A 104 -5.06 -4.48 12.15
C ASP A 104 -3.98 -5.57 12.25
N LYS A 105 -2.84 -5.26 12.88
CA LYS A 105 -1.77 -6.25 13.10
C LYS A 105 -2.18 -7.37 14.05
N LEU A 106 -3.00 -7.06 15.06
CA LEU A 106 -3.57 -8.09 15.93
C LEU A 106 -4.52 -8.99 15.14
N MET A 107 -5.43 -8.41 14.34
CA MET A 107 -6.32 -9.20 13.48
C MET A 107 -5.55 -10.10 12.50
N ASP A 108 -4.50 -9.59 11.86
CA ASP A 108 -3.67 -10.38 10.94
C ASP A 108 -2.89 -11.49 11.65
N MET A 109 -2.46 -11.29 12.90
CA MET A 109 -1.89 -12.37 13.73
C MET A 109 -2.91 -13.47 14.05
N PHE A 110 -4.21 -13.15 14.10
CA PHE A 110 -5.28 -14.12 14.33
C PHE A 110 -5.87 -14.71 13.02
N LYS A 111 -5.55 -14.14 11.85
CA LYS A 111 -5.90 -14.76 10.55
C LYS A 111 -5.08 -16.03 10.38
N LYS A 112 -5.75 -17.17 10.38
CA LYS A 112 -5.14 -18.47 10.07
C LYS A 112 -4.75 -18.49 8.60
N PHE A 113 -3.46 -18.55 8.32
CA PHE A 113 -2.97 -18.86 6.98
C PHE A 113 -3.27 -20.33 6.69
N PRO A 114 -3.80 -20.69 5.51
CA PRO A 114 -4.12 -22.08 5.19
C PRO A 114 -2.86 -22.95 5.32
N SER A 115 -3.03 -24.07 6.03
CA SER A 115 -2.01 -25.08 6.22
C SER A 115 -1.58 -25.66 4.88
N ALA A 116 -0.40 -26.27 4.83
CA ALA A 116 0.11 -26.88 3.60
C ALA A 116 -0.82 -27.97 3.03
N GLU A 117 -1.70 -28.55 3.85
CA GLU A 117 -2.70 -29.54 3.44
C GLU A 117 -3.92 -28.88 2.79
N GLU A 118 -4.38 -27.74 3.30
CA GLU A 118 -5.52 -26.99 2.75
C GLU A 118 -5.19 -26.32 1.40
N ARG A 119 -3.91 -26.14 1.07
CA ARG A 119 -3.45 -25.59 -0.22
C ARG A 119 -3.44 -26.59 -1.38
N LYS A 120 -3.79 -27.85 -1.15
CA LYS A 120 -3.76 -28.93 -2.17
C LYS A 120 -5.11 -29.16 -2.88
N ILE A 121 -6.06 -28.23 -2.74
CA ILE A 121 -7.36 -28.29 -3.41
C ILE A 121 -7.25 -27.64 -4.78
#